data_AF-K6DHZ4-F1
#
_entry.id   AF-K6DHZ4-F1
#
_cell.length_a   1.000
_cell.length_b   1.000
_cell.length_c   1.000
_cell.angle_alpha   90.00
_cell.angle_beta   90.00
_cell.angle_gamma   90.00
#
_symmetry.space_group_name_H-M   'P 1'
#
loop_
_entity.id
_entity.type
_entity.pdbx_description
1 polymer ?
#
loop_
_entity_poly.entity_id
_entity_poly.type
_entity_poly.pdbx_seq_one_letter_code
_entity_poly.pdbx_strand_id
1 'polypeptide(L)'
;MRFTIRKKLMFSYLLLIFLFVASNFIVNSNLIAVTNDSNQEIIESVRSSIDDFTYITIILGLTIALVTSHLIKKSINEFSIAIHAMAEGDFTGDDIKIKQKDEFGELTESVNYMKKNLKNLISQVNETAEQVSTMSIQLYEGAEQTSVATKDIVTSIQTVTVNTEDQSRRLQELVSQFKV
;
A
#
# COMPACT_ATOMS: atom_id res chain seq x y z
N MET A 1 -23.68 -13.59 -4.98
CA MET A 1 -22.80 -14.41 -4.14
C MET A 1 -21.37 -14.27 -4.68
N ARG A 2 -20.41 -13.71 -3.93
CA ARG A 2 -19.01 -13.58 -4.37
C ARG A 2 -18.35 -14.98 -4.29
N PHE A 3 -17.92 -15.53 -5.43
CA PHE A 3 -17.20 -16.81 -5.45
C PHE A 3 -15.73 -16.53 -5.23
N THR A 4 -15.26 -16.85 -4.03
CA THR A 4 -13.86 -16.82 -3.67
C THR A 4 -13.04 -17.76 -4.58
N ILE A 5 -11.78 -17.40 -4.86
CA ILE A 5 -10.80 -18.26 -5.54
C ILE A 5 -10.70 -19.59 -4.82
N ARG A 6 -10.72 -19.59 -3.50
CA ARG A 6 -10.78 -20.82 -2.70
C ARG A 6 -12.00 -21.67 -3.06
N LYS A 7 -13.20 -21.08 -3.23
CA LYS A 7 -14.41 -21.82 -3.64
C LYS A 7 -14.34 -22.29 -5.08
N LYS A 8 -13.79 -21.50 -6.01
CA LYS A 8 -13.59 -21.90 -7.41
C LYS A 8 -12.62 -23.08 -7.52
N LEU A 9 -11.49 -23.01 -6.79
CA LEU A 9 -10.51 -24.09 -6.67
C LEU A 9 -11.12 -25.34 -6.03
N MET A 10 -11.79 -25.19 -4.89
CA MET A 10 -12.40 -26.31 -4.19
C MET A 10 -13.47 -26.96 -5.06
N PHE A 11 -14.31 -26.19 -5.75
CA PHE A 11 -15.30 -26.72 -6.69
C PHE A 11 -14.66 -27.44 -7.87
N SER A 12 -13.57 -26.89 -8.45
CA SER A 12 -12.84 -27.53 -9.53
C SER A 12 -12.19 -28.85 -9.11
N TYR A 13 -11.59 -28.91 -7.92
CA TYR A 13 -11.01 -30.14 -7.37
C TYR A 13 -12.08 -31.15 -7.00
N LEU A 14 -13.20 -30.71 -6.42
CA LEU A 14 -14.31 -31.58 -6.02
C LEU A 14 -15.00 -32.18 -7.26
N LEU A 15 -15.11 -31.41 -8.34
CA LEU A 15 -15.59 -31.89 -9.64
C LEU A 15 -14.63 -32.93 -10.24
N LEU A 16 -13.31 -32.69 -10.20
CA LEU A 16 -12.32 -33.67 -10.65
C LEU A 16 -12.40 -34.99 -9.87
N ILE A 17 -12.46 -34.91 -8.52
CA ILE A 17 -12.60 -36.09 -7.66
C ILE A 17 -13.93 -36.81 -7.95
N PHE A 18 -15.02 -36.05 -8.12
CA PHE A 18 -16.31 -36.62 -8.45
C PHE A 18 -16.29 -37.35 -9.79
N LEU A 19 -15.71 -36.76 -10.84
CA LEU A 19 -15.55 -37.42 -12.16
C LEU A 19 -14.70 -38.69 -12.04
N PHE A 20 -13.62 -38.65 -11.27
CA PHE A 20 -12.78 -39.81 -11.03
C PHE A 20 -13.52 -40.95 -10.32
N VAL A 21 -14.24 -40.63 -9.24
CA VAL A 21 -15.03 -41.62 -8.47
C VAL A 21 -16.19 -42.16 -9.30
N ALA A 22 -16.91 -41.31 -10.02
CA ALA A 22 -18.01 -41.71 -10.89
C ALA A 22 -17.53 -42.66 -11.99
N SER A 23 -16.39 -42.38 -12.62
CA SER A 23 -15.77 -43.29 -13.60
C SER A 23 -15.41 -44.64 -12.98
N ASN A 24 -14.69 -44.64 -11.85
CA ASN A 24 -14.34 -45.88 -11.16
C ASN A 24 -15.58 -46.70 -10.77
N PHE A 25 -16.66 -46.04 -10.36
CA PHE A 25 -17.93 -46.70 -10.02
C PHE A 25 -18.60 -47.33 -11.24
N ILE A 26 -18.74 -46.59 -12.36
CA ILE A 26 -19.34 -47.10 -13.62
C ILE A 26 -18.57 -48.33 -14.09
N VAL A 27 -17.24 -48.24 -14.09
CA VAL A 27 -16.34 -49.33 -14.47
C VAL A 27 -16.54 -50.55 -13.58
N ASN A 28 -16.49 -50.38 -12.25
CA ASN A 28 -16.61 -51.49 -11.32
C ASN A 28 -17.99 -52.16 -11.40
N SER A 29 -19.06 -51.39 -11.61
CA SER A 29 -20.40 -51.94 -11.83
C SER A 29 -20.49 -52.78 -13.11
N ASN A 30 -19.82 -52.35 -14.20
CA ASN A 30 -19.75 -53.11 -15.43
C ASN A 30 -18.91 -54.38 -15.28
N LEU A 31 -17.84 -54.34 -14.49
CA LEU A 31 -16.97 -55.50 -14.24
C LEU A 31 -17.72 -56.63 -13.51
N ILE A 32 -18.53 -56.30 -12.50
CA ILE A 32 -19.33 -57.27 -11.73
C ILE A 32 -20.42 -57.92 -12.61
N ALA A 33 -21.01 -57.16 -13.53
CA ALA A 33 -22.02 -57.67 -14.47
C ALA A 33 -21.45 -58.64 -15.53
N VAL A 34 -20.13 -58.60 -15.77
CA VAL A 34 -19.45 -59.32 -16.86
C VAL A 34 -18.84 -60.66 -16.41
N THR A 35 -18.81 -60.96 -15.12
CA THR A 35 -18.24 -62.20 -14.52
C THR A 35 -18.95 -63.52 -14.84
N ASN A 36 -19.85 -63.56 -15.85
CA ASN A 36 -20.38 -64.82 -16.41
C ASN A 36 -19.50 -65.27 -17.59
N ASP A 37 -19.05 -66.52 -17.54
CA ASP A 37 -17.91 -67.18 -18.23
C ASP A 37 -17.81 -67.12 -19.79
N SER A 38 -18.44 -66.17 -20.49
CA SER A 38 -18.39 -66.06 -21.96
C SER A 38 -17.96 -64.69 -22.50
N ASN A 39 -17.51 -63.77 -21.64
CA ASN A 39 -17.39 -62.35 -21.98
C ASN A 39 -15.96 -61.77 -21.89
N GLN A 40 -14.93 -62.52 -22.31
CA GLN A 40 -13.54 -62.05 -22.31
C GLN A 40 -13.36 -60.75 -23.14
N GLU A 41 -14.01 -60.64 -24.30
CA GLU A 41 -13.98 -59.41 -25.15
C GLU A 41 -14.61 -58.20 -24.45
N ILE A 42 -15.60 -58.42 -23.58
CA ILE A 42 -16.24 -57.35 -22.82
C ILE A 42 -15.30 -56.87 -21.70
N ILE A 43 -14.53 -57.76 -21.07
CA ILE A 43 -13.56 -57.39 -20.04
C ILE A 43 -12.44 -56.51 -20.64
N GLU A 44 -11.97 -56.82 -21.85
CA GLU A 44 -10.91 -56.04 -22.51
C GLU A 44 -11.39 -54.64 -22.93
N SER A 45 -12.59 -54.55 -23.52
CA SER A 45 -13.17 -53.24 -23.88
C SER A 45 -13.48 -52.36 -22.65
N VAL A 46 -13.89 -52.95 -21.53
CA VAL A 46 -14.05 -52.24 -20.26
C VAL A 46 -12.70 -51.74 -19.75
N ARG A 47 -11.63 -52.55 -19.79
CA ARG A 47 -10.28 -52.11 -19.38
C ARG A 47 -9.74 -50.95 -20.21
N SER A 48 -9.85 -51.01 -21.54
CA SER A 48 -9.39 -49.93 -22.42
C SER A 48 -10.10 -48.61 -22.11
N SER A 49 -11.41 -48.65 -21.79
CA SER A 49 -12.17 -47.45 -21.44
C SER A 49 -11.72 -46.80 -20.12
N ILE A 50 -11.19 -47.59 -19.17
CA ILE A 50 -10.65 -47.10 -17.88
C ILE A 50 -9.38 -46.29 -18.10
N ASP A 51 -8.47 -46.84 -18.90
CA ASP A 51 -7.16 -46.24 -19.12
C ASP A 51 -7.34 -44.87 -19.80
N ASP A 52 -8.19 -44.79 -20.84
CA ASP A 52 -8.49 -43.55 -21.54
C ASP A 52 -9.08 -42.48 -20.60
N PHE A 53 -10.04 -42.85 -19.75
CA PHE A 53 -10.64 -41.91 -18.79
C PHE A 53 -9.63 -41.43 -17.73
N THR A 54 -8.75 -42.32 -17.29
CA THR A 54 -7.68 -42.01 -16.32
C THR A 54 -6.72 -41.00 -16.93
N TYR A 55 -6.28 -41.21 -18.18
CA TYR A 55 -5.44 -40.26 -18.89
C TYR A 55 -6.13 -38.90 -19.06
N ILE A 56 -7.40 -38.87 -19.44
CA ILE A 56 -8.18 -37.62 -19.58
C ILE A 56 -8.24 -36.87 -18.24
N THR A 57 -8.50 -37.57 -17.14
CA THR A 57 -8.59 -36.97 -15.80
C THR A 57 -7.25 -36.37 -15.36
N ILE A 58 -6.15 -37.09 -15.60
CA ILE A 58 -4.80 -36.60 -15.29
C ILE A 58 -4.49 -35.35 -16.11
N ILE A 59 -4.75 -35.37 -17.42
CA ILE A 59 -4.52 -34.23 -18.31
C ILE A 59 -5.36 -33.02 -17.88
N LEU A 60 -6.63 -33.24 -17.54
CA LEU A 60 -7.52 -32.17 -17.09
C LEU A 60 -7.07 -31.58 -15.76
N GLY A 61 -6.68 -32.42 -14.80
CA GLY A 61 -6.12 -32.01 -13.52
C GLY A 61 -4.84 -31.18 -13.68
N LEU A 62 -3.93 -31.63 -14.53
CA LEU A 62 -2.69 -30.92 -14.82
C LEU A 62 -2.97 -29.57 -15.48
N THR A 63 -3.90 -29.53 -16.43
CA THR A 63 -4.30 -28.30 -17.13
C THR A 63 -4.88 -27.28 -16.16
N ILE A 64 -5.81 -27.69 -15.28
CA ILE A 64 -6.40 -26.83 -14.26
C ILE A 64 -5.36 -26.30 -13.28
N ALA A 65 -4.43 -27.16 -12.83
CA ALA A 65 -3.35 -26.78 -11.93
C ALA A 65 -2.44 -25.72 -12.56
N LEU A 66 -2.01 -25.93 -13.81
CA LEU A 66 -1.14 -25.00 -14.53
C LEU A 66 -1.84 -23.66 -14.79
N VAL A 67 -3.08 -23.67 -15.25
CA VAL A 67 -3.87 -22.44 -15.49
C VAL A 67 -4.04 -21.65 -14.20
N THR A 68 -4.43 -22.30 -13.11
CA THR A 68 -4.66 -21.62 -11.83
C THR A 68 -3.37 -21.06 -11.24
N SER A 69 -2.28 -21.83 -11.32
CA SER A 69 -0.96 -21.38 -10.86
C SER A 69 -0.48 -20.15 -11.64
N HIS A 70 -0.69 -20.14 -12.97
CA HIS A 70 -0.35 -18.99 -13.81
C HIS A 70 -1.18 -17.75 -13.46
N LEU A 71 -2.50 -17.90 -13.27
CA LEU A 71 -3.39 -16.80 -12.89
C LEU A 71 -3.01 -16.19 -11.53
N ILE A 72 -2.75 -17.03 -10.53
CA ILE A 72 -2.33 -16.59 -9.19
C ILE A 72 -0.99 -15.85 -9.28
N LYS A 73 0.00 -16.44 -9.96
CA LYS A 73 1.32 -15.83 -10.11
C LYS A 73 1.24 -14.46 -10.78
N LYS A 74 0.42 -14.33 -11.83
CA LYS A 74 0.22 -13.06 -12.52
C LYS A 74 -0.36 -11.99 -11.58
N SER A 75 -1.46 -12.30 -10.89
CA SER A 75 -2.08 -11.35 -9.96
C SER A 75 -1.10 -10.94 -8.85
N ILE A 76 -0.40 -11.90 -8.23
CA ILE A 76 0.59 -11.61 -7.18
C ILE A 76 1.71 -10.70 -7.71
N ASN A 77 2.19 -10.92 -8.93
CA ASN A 77 3.25 -10.10 -9.51
C ASN A 77 2.79 -8.65 -9.74
N GLU A 78 1.55 -8.44 -10.20
CA GLU A 78 0.97 -7.10 -10.36
C GLU A 78 0.91 -6.35 -9.02
N PHE A 79 0.48 -7.02 -7.94
CA PHE A 79 0.53 -6.44 -6.59
C PHE A 79 1.94 -6.16 -6.12
N SER A 80 2.86 -7.11 -6.32
CA SER A 80 4.25 -6.98 -5.88
C SER A 80 4.92 -5.76 -6.50
N ILE A 81 4.71 -5.54 -7.81
CA ILE A 81 5.27 -4.38 -8.51
C ILE A 81 4.70 -3.08 -7.93
N ALA A 82 3.38 -2.99 -7.78
CA ALA A 82 2.73 -1.79 -7.28
C ALA A 82 3.14 -1.47 -5.83
N ILE A 83 3.19 -2.48 -4.96
CA ILE A 83 3.58 -2.31 -3.55
C ILE A 83 5.07 -1.96 -3.46
N HIS A 84 5.93 -2.54 -4.31
CA HIS A 84 7.35 -2.20 -4.31
C HIS A 84 7.57 -0.74 -4.71
N ALA A 85 6.90 -0.26 -5.75
CA ALA A 85 6.94 1.16 -6.13
C ALA A 85 6.51 2.08 -4.97
N MET A 86 5.42 1.73 -4.27
CA MET A 86 4.98 2.48 -3.07
C MET A 86 6.01 2.44 -1.94
N ALA A 87 6.68 1.31 -1.75
CA ALA A 87 7.74 1.16 -0.74
C ALA A 87 8.99 1.98 -1.08
N GLU A 88 9.27 2.19 -2.37
CA GLU A 88 10.30 3.12 -2.86
C GLU A 88 9.85 4.59 -2.81
N GLY A 89 8.60 4.86 -2.41
CA GLY A 89 8.04 6.21 -2.30
C GLY A 89 7.39 6.73 -3.58
N ASP A 90 7.28 5.92 -4.63
CA ASP A 90 6.57 6.29 -5.86
C ASP A 90 5.08 5.97 -5.75
N PHE A 91 4.28 7.03 -5.57
CA PHE A 91 2.81 6.99 -5.55
C PHE A 91 2.18 7.57 -6.84
N THR A 92 2.97 7.80 -7.88
CA THR A 92 2.53 8.46 -9.13
C THR A 92 1.92 7.49 -10.14
N GLY A 93 2.25 6.20 -10.05
CA GLY A 93 1.73 5.17 -10.93
C GLY A 93 0.21 5.05 -10.92
N ASP A 94 -0.35 4.33 -11.89
CA ASP A 94 -1.78 4.02 -11.95
C ASP A 94 -2.23 3.14 -10.77
N ASP A 95 -3.54 3.14 -10.50
CA ASP A 95 -4.13 2.19 -9.57
C ASP A 95 -4.13 0.77 -10.16
N ILE A 96 -4.10 -0.24 -9.29
CA ILE A 96 -4.17 -1.64 -9.69
C ILE A 96 -5.55 -1.91 -10.29
N LYS A 97 -5.60 -2.44 -11.52
CA LYS A 97 -6.83 -2.62 -12.32
C LYS A 97 -7.29 -4.08 -12.40
N ILE A 98 -7.39 -4.78 -11.26
CA ILE A 98 -7.92 -6.15 -11.23
C ILE A 98 -9.45 -6.10 -11.13
N LYS A 99 -10.14 -6.55 -12.19
CA LYS A 99 -11.62 -6.56 -12.28
C LYS A 99 -12.29 -7.81 -11.67
N GLN A 100 -11.53 -8.61 -10.92
CA GLN A 100 -12.02 -9.87 -10.36
C GLN A 100 -12.94 -9.59 -9.16
N LYS A 101 -14.03 -10.36 -9.01
CA LYS A 101 -15.01 -10.20 -7.91
C LYS A 101 -14.78 -11.18 -6.75
N ASP A 102 -13.53 -11.57 -6.57
CA ASP A 102 -13.05 -12.50 -5.55
C ASP A 102 -12.04 -11.80 -4.63
N GLU A 103 -11.27 -12.54 -3.86
CA GLU A 103 -10.33 -12.02 -2.86
C GLU A 103 -9.28 -11.09 -3.46
N PHE A 104 -8.88 -11.29 -4.73
CA PHE A 104 -7.95 -10.37 -5.38
C PHE A 104 -8.59 -9.03 -5.72
N GLY A 105 -9.89 -8.99 -5.99
CA GLY A 105 -10.62 -7.72 -6.15
C GLY A 105 -10.69 -6.92 -4.85
N GLU A 106 -10.98 -7.59 -3.74
CA GLU A 106 -11.02 -6.97 -2.41
C GLU A 106 -9.63 -6.51 -1.95
N LEU A 107 -8.59 -7.29 -2.24
CA LEU A 107 -7.19 -6.91 -2.01
C LEU A 107 -6.81 -5.69 -2.85
N THR A 108 -7.26 -5.62 -4.11
CA THR A 108 -7.04 -4.47 -5.00
C THR A 108 -7.62 -3.19 -4.43
N GLU A 109 -8.87 -3.24 -3.97
CA GLU A 109 -9.53 -2.09 -3.34
C GLU A 109 -8.76 -1.64 -2.09
N SER A 110 -8.35 -2.59 -1.24
CA SER A 110 -7.60 -2.32 -0.02
C SER A 110 -6.22 -1.69 -0.29
N VAL A 111 -5.48 -2.22 -1.27
CA VAL A 111 -4.15 -1.70 -1.65
C VAL A 111 -4.25 -0.31 -2.28
N ASN A 112 -5.22 -0.09 -3.18
CA ASN A 112 -5.44 1.23 -3.77
C ASN A 112 -5.88 2.26 -2.70
N TYR A 113 -6.70 1.84 -1.73
CA TYR A 113 -7.07 2.69 -0.60
C TYR A 113 -5.86 3.07 0.26
N MET A 114 -4.97 2.11 0.56
CA MET A 114 -3.71 2.36 1.26
C MET A 114 -2.82 3.35 0.51
N LYS A 115 -2.63 3.15 -0.80
CA LYS A 115 -1.86 4.06 -1.68
C LYS A 115 -2.38 5.50 -1.59
N LYS A 116 -3.71 5.68 -1.69
CA LYS A 116 -4.35 6.99 -1.61
C LYS A 116 -4.12 7.66 -0.24
N ASN A 117 -4.28 6.91 0.85
CA ASN A 117 -4.08 7.45 2.20
C ASN A 117 -2.62 7.85 2.46
N LEU A 118 -1.66 7.04 2.01
CA LEU A 118 -0.24 7.38 2.11
C LEU A 118 0.10 8.63 1.29
N LYS A 119 -0.41 8.74 0.06
CA LYS A 119 -0.23 9.94 -0.77
C LYS A 119 -0.81 11.19 -0.10
N ASN A 120 -1.99 11.10 0.49
CA ASN A 120 -2.61 12.21 1.23
C ASN A 120 -1.78 12.61 2.45
N LEU A 121 -1.27 11.63 3.20
CA LEU A 121 -0.42 11.89 4.37
C LEU A 121 0.88 12.59 3.96
N ILE A 122 1.53 12.17 2.88
CA ILE A 122 2.73 12.85 2.35
C ILE A 122 2.41 14.28 1.93
N SER A 123 1.26 14.51 1.29
CA SER A 123 0.82 15.86 0.92
C SER A 123 0.65 16.76 2.14
N GLN A 124 0.04 16.26 3.22
CA GLN A 124 -0.14 17.03 4.46
C GLN A 124 1.20 17.33 5.15
N VAL A 125 2.14 16.38 5.13
CA VAL A 125 3.50 16.60 5.66
C VAL A 125 4.20 17.71 4.89
N ASN A 126 4.10 17.71 3.55
CA ASN A 126 4.69 18.77 2.72
C ASN A 126 4.07 20.15 2.99
N GLU A 127 2.74 20.22 3.09
CA GLU A 127 2.03 21.47 3.43
C GLU A 127 2.47 21.99 4.80
N THR A 128 2.59 21.10 5.79
CA THR A 128 3.06 21.46 7.14
C THR A 128 4.51 21.95 7.11
N ALA A 129 5.38 21.31 6.32
CA ALA A 129 6.78 21.73 6.17
C ALA A 129 6.89 23.12 5.52
N GLU A 130 6.06 23.43 4.53
CA GLU A 130 5.99 24.75 3.90
C GLU A 130 5.51 25.82 4.88
N GLN A 131 4.50 25.51 5.70
CA GLN A 131 4.03 26.40 6.76
C GLN A 131 5.13 26.68 7.79
N VAL A 132 5.85 25.64 8.25
CA VAL A 132 6.98 25.78 9.17
C VAL A 132 8.11 26.62 8.55
N SER A 133 8.41 26.44 7.27
CA SER A 133 9.39 27.25 6.55
C SER A 133 8.98 28.72 6.52
N THR A 134 7.71 29.00 6.20
CA THR A 134 7.16 30.35 6.16
C THR A 134 7.19 31.02 7.54
N MET A 135 6.78 30.30 8.58
CA MET A 135 6.85 30.79 9.96
C MET A 135 8.28 31.09 10.40
N SER A 136 9.26 30.28 9.95
CA SER A 136 10.67 30.50 10.27
C SER A 136 11.21 31.79 9.62
N ILE A 137 10.76 32.11 8.40
CA ILE A 137 11.09 33.39 7.72
C ILE A 137 10.48 34.56 8.49
N GLN A 138 9.19 34.49 8.84
CA GLN A 138 8.52 35.55 9.61
C GLN A 138 9.17 35.77 10.99
N LEU A 139 9.57 34.68 11.65
CA LEU A 139 10.28 34.76 12.94
C LEU A 139 11.65 35.43 12.79
N TYR A 140 12.39 35.12 11.72
CA TYR A 140 13.67 35.76 11.42
C TYR A 140 13.50 37.27 11.19
N GLU A 141 12.52 37.66 10.36
CA GLU A 141 12.19 39.08 10.12
C GLU A 141 11.79 39.80 11.42
N GLY A 142 10.99 39.17 12.26
CA GLY A 142 10.61 39.72 13.58
C GLY A 142 11.81 39.86 14.53
N ALA A 143 12.74 38.91 14.51
CA ALA A 143 13.98 39.00 15.29
C ALA A 143 14.90 40.12 14.79
N GLU A 144 14.99 40.33 13.46
CA GLU A 144 15.74 41.42 12.85
C GLU A 144 15.15 42.79 13.25
N GLN A 145 13.82 42.95 13.15
CA GLN A 145 13.13 44.16 13.60
C GLN A 145 13.36 44.43 15.09
N THR A 146 13.31 43.39 15.93
CA THR A 146 13.58 43.50 17.37
C THR A 146 15.02 43.93 17.63
N SER A 147 15.99 43.42 16.87
CA SER A 147 17.40 43.83 16.95
C SER A 147 17.58 45.31 16.60
N VAL A 148 16.95 45.78 15.53
CA VAL A 148 16.95 47.19 15.13
C VAL A 148 16.35 48.07 16.22
N ALA A 149 15.17 47.72 16.74
CA ALA A 149 14.52 48.47 17.82
C ALA A 149 15.40 48.51 19.09
N THR A 150 16.09 47.42 19.40
CA THR A 150 17.04 47.36 20.54
C THR A 150 18.21 48.32 20.33
N LYS A 151 18.74 48.42 19.11
CA LYS A 151 19.80 49.38 18.77
C LYS A 151 19.33 50.83 18.92
N ASP A 152 18.09 51.13 18.53
CA ASP A 152 17.50 52.46 18.71
C ASP A 152 17.30 52.81 20.19
N ILE A 153 16.89 51.84 21.01
CA ILE A 153 16.80 52.00 22.47
C ILE A 153 18.17 52.31 23.07
N VAL A 154 19.22 51.55 22.70
CA VAL A 154 20.59 51.80 23.18
C VAL A 154 21.05 53.22 22.82
N THR A 155 20.79 53.67 21.59
CA THR A 155 21.14 55.02 21.13
C THR A 155 20.39 56.10 21.92
N SER A 156 19.11 55.86 22.22
CA SER A 156 18.30 56.77 23.04
C SER A 156 18.82 56.85 24.48
N ILE A 157 19.19 55.72 25.08
CA ILE A 157 19.80 55.66 26.42
C ILE A 157 21.11 56.45 26.44
N GLN A 158 21.99 56.28 25.45
CA GLN A 158 23.23 57.05 25.34
C GLN A 158 22.96 58.56 25.29
N THR A 159 21.96 58.98 24.51
CA THR A 159 21.55 60.39 24.42
C THR A 159 21.03 60.91 25.77
N VAL A 160 20.23 60.13 26.48
CA VAL A 160 19.74 60.48 27.83
C VAL A 160 20.91 60.61 28.81
N THR A 161 21.88 59.70 28.79
CA THR A 161 23.08 59.77 29.64
C THR A 161 23.86 61.06 29.36
N VAL A 162 24.15 61.36 28.10
CA VAL A 162 24.85 62.60 27.71
C VAL A 162 24.10 63.84 28.21
N ASN A 163 22.78 63.90 27.99
CA ASN A 163 21.95 65.02 28.46
C ASN A 163 21.95 65.15 29.99
N THR A 164 21.98 64.03 30.71
CA THR A 164 22.02 63.99 32.18
C THR A 164 23.37 64.46 32.71
N GLU A 165 24.48 64.07 32.08
CA GLU A 165 25.82 64.56 32.39
C GLU A 165 25.93 66.07 32.16
N ASP A 166 25.40 66.56 31.04
CA ASP A 166 25.34 67.99 30.73
C ASP A 166 24.49 68.77 31.75
N GLN A 167 23.32 68.23 32.15
CA GLN A 167 22.51 68.81 33.21
C GLN A 167 23.26 68.86 34.55
N SER A 168 23.95 67.79 34.91
CA SER A 168 24.74 67.73 36.15
C SER A 168 25.85 68.79 36.14
N ARG A 169 26.57 68.95 35.03
CA ARG A 169 27.62 69.95 34.87
C ARG A 169 27.06 71.38 35.00
N ARG A 170 25.94 71.68 34.35
CA ARG A 170 25.26 72.99 34.45
C ARG A 170 24.82 73.30 35.88
N LEU A 171 24.34 72.30 36.63
CA LEU A 171 23.99 72.47 38.04
C LEU A 171 25.22 72.77 38.90
N GLN A 172 26.36 72.10 38.67
CA GLN A 172 27.61 72.38 39.37
C GLN A 172 28.11 73.80 39.09
N GLU A 173 28.05 74.25 37.83
CA GLU A 173 28.39 75.62 37.44
C GLU A 173 27.48 76.64 38.15
N LEU A 174 26.16 76.42 38.16
CA LEU A 174 25.20 77.25 38.90
C LEU A 174 25.55 77.36 40.39
N VAL A 175 25.79 76.23 41.06
CA VAL A 175 26.16 76.21 42.48
C VAL A 175 27.47 76.95 42.73
N SER A 176 28.43 76.88 41.79
CA SER A 176 29.69 77.61 41.90
C SER A 176 29.51 79.13 41.78
N GLN A 177 28.59 79.61 40.93
CA GLN A 177 28.26 81.03 40.82
C GLN A 177 27.63 81.60 42.09
N PHE A 178 26.85 80.81 42.84
CA PHE A 178 26.22 81.24 44.09
C PHE A 178 27.17 81.28 45.30
N LYS A 179 28.41 80.77 45.18
CA LYS A 179 29.40 80.74 46.28
C LYS A 179 30.31 81.99 46.36
N VAL A 180 30.02 83.05 45.61
CA VAL A 180 30.68 84.38 45.68
C VAL A 180 29.84 85.31 46.53
#